data_AF-A0AAQ3TRP7-F1
#
_entry.id   AF-A0AAQ3TRP7-F1
#
_cell.length_a   1.000
_cell.length_b   1.000
_cell.length_c   1.000
_cell.angle_alpha   90.00
_cell.angle_beta   90.00
_cell.angle_gamma   90.00
#
_symmetry.space_group_name_H-M   'P 1'
#
loop_
_entity.id
_entity.type
_entity.pdbx_description
1 polymer ?
#
loop_
_entity_poly.entity_id
_entity_poly.type
_entity_poly.pdbx_seq_one_letter_code
_entity_poly.pdbx_strand_id
1 'polypeptide(L)'
;MSFFVFDFLVLNDVPFEIPEPRESDYLAIVRMPSTKFTRVCNKLGVFGDSGDRDTTGVVISLDKEHVRFFTQGKAGTSTIYCYRTKTVDKTKEPTLIEMKKEEEVSLTFDLRYIISLSKVSALSDQVTICLSSKQPTMFEYKIADIGLHQILCDFKG
;
A
#
# COMPACT_ATOMS: atom_id res chain seq x y z
N MET A 1 11.05 21.29 -6.25
CA MET A 1 9.57 21.22 -6.25
C MET A 1 9.21 19.76 -6.42
N SER A 2 8.80 19.10 -5.34
CA SER A 2 8.55 17.65 -5.34
C SER A 2 7.26 17.39 -6.11
N PHE A 3 7.38 16.89 -7.34
CA PHE A 3 6.29 16.35 -8.12
C PHE A 3 5.78 15.11 -7.36
N PHE A 4 4.78 15.32 -6.49
CA PHE A 4 3.92 14.24 -6.05
C PHE A 4 3.09 13.86 -7.27
N VAL A 5 3.53 12.80 -7.94
CA VAL A 5 2.84 12.18 -9.06
C VAL A 5 1.52 11.60 -8.53
N PHE A 6 0.49 12.45 -8.51
CA PHE A 6 -0.87 12.06 -8.83
C PHE A 6 -0.91 11.86 -10.36
N ASP A 7 -0.33 10.77 -10.87
CA ASP A 7 -0.73 10.29 -12.21
C ASP A 7 -2.12 9.69 -11.96
N PHE A 8 -3.26 10.34 -12.24
CA PHE A 8 -3.67 10.76 -13.57
C PHE A 8 -2.95 9.92 -14.62
N LEU A 9 -3.59 8.84 -15.04
CA LEU A 9 -3.41 8.36 -16.40
C LEU A 9 -3.83 9.52 -17.36
N VAL A 10 -2.93 10.47 -17.55
CA VAL A 10 -2.95 11.45 -18.65
C VAL A 10 -1.60 11.30 -19.32
N LEU A 11 -1.41 10.14 -19.94
CA LEU A 11 -0.53 10.05 -21.10
C LEU A 11 -1.36 10.49 -22.31
N ASN A 12 -1.09 11.71 -22.79
CA ASN A 12 -1.45 12.22 -24.13
C ASN A 12 -2.92 12.54 -24.45
N ASP A 13 -3.68 13.23 -23.60
CA ASP A 13 -5.03 13.76 -23.95
C ASP A 13 -6.02 12.73 -24.55
N VAL A 14 -5.73 11.42 -24.45
CA VAL A 14 -6.63 10.36 -24.86
C VAL A 14 -7.48 10.04 -23.64
N PRO A 15 -8.82 10.05 -23.72
CA PRO A 15 -9.66 9.49 -22.67
C PRO A 15 -9.34 8.00 -22.55
N PHE A 16 -8.43 7.67 -21.64
CA PHE A 16 -8.13 6.30 -21.27
C PHE A 16 -9.29 5.83 -20.39
N GLU A 17 -10.16 4.99 -20.93
CA GLU A 17 -11.09 4.23 -20.10
C GLU A 17 -10.24 3.39 -19.15
N ILE A 18 -10.08 3.84 -17.90
CA ILE A 18 -9.45 3.04 -16.86
C ILE A 18 -10.38 1.84 -16.64
N PRO A 19 -9.96 0.60 -16.97
CA PRO A 19 -10.79 -0.55 -16.70
C PRO A 19 -11.09 -0.57 -15.21
N GLU A 20 -12.36 -0.72 -14.83
CA GLU A 20 -12.72 -0.86 -13.42
C GLU A 20 -11.89 -1.99 -12.80
N PRO A 21 -11.02 -1.70 -11.82
CA PRO A 21 -10.16 -2.71 -11.24
C PRO A 21 -11.04 -3.75 -10.56
N ARG A 22 -10.99 -4.99 -11.06
CA ARG A 22 -11.72 -6.10 -10.45
C ARG A 22 -10.83 -6.76 -9.41
N GLU A 23 -11.38 -7.05 -8.24
CA GLU A 23 -10.66 -7.82 -7.20
C GLU A 23 -10.12 -9.15 -7.75
N SER A 24 -10.74 -9.71 -8.82
CA SER A 24 -10.29 -10.90 -9.56
C SER A 24 -8.91 -10.77 -10.21
N ASP A 25 -8.40 -9.57 -10.38
CA ASP A 25 -7.17 -9.33 -11.16
C ASP A 25 -5.90 -9.27 -10.30
N TYR A 26 -6.07 -9.21 -8.98
CA TYR A 26 -4.98 -9.12 -8.01
C TYR A 26 -4.60 -10.48 -7.43
N LEU A 27 -3.31 -10.71 -7.21
CA LEU A 27 -2.82 -11.97 -6.64
C LEU A 27 -3.08 -12.06 -5.13
N ALA A 28 -3.00 -10.92 -4.45
CA ALA A 28 -3.27 -10.82 -3.03
C ALA A 28 -3.93 -9.47 -2.71
N ILE A 29 -4.83 -9.47 -1.74
CA ILE A 29 -5.54 -8.29 -1.24
C ILE A 29 -5.42 -8.31 0.28
N VAL A 30 -4.96 -7.19 0.86
CA VAL A 30 -4.99 -6.97 2.31
C VAL A 30 -5.85 -5.76 2.62
N ARG A 31 -6.76 -5.93 3.58
CA ARG A 31 -7.56 -4.84 4.17
C ARG A 31 -7.11 -4.66 5.60
N MET A 32 -6.76 -3.45 5.99
CA MET A 32 -6.34 -3.17 7.36
C MET A 32 -6.77 -1.78 7.82
N PRO A 33 -6.85 -1.55 9.15
CA PRO A 33 -7.12 -0.22 9.66
C PRO A 33 -6.08 0.79 9.15
N SER A 34 -6.55 1.91 8.63
CA SER A 34 -5.72 3.00 8.14
C SER A 34 -4.77 3.49 9.23
N THR A 35 -5.25 3.58 10.47
CA THR A 35 -4.44 3.95 11.64
C THR A 35 -3.26 3.01 11.88
N LYS A 36 -3.42 1.71 11.58
CA LYS A 36 -2.33 0.72 11.66
C LYS A 36 -1.34 0.95 10.52
N PHE A 37 -1.83 1.20 9.32
CA PHE A 37 -1.00 1.49 8.15
C PHE A 37 -0.23 2.83 8.28
N THR A 38 -0.85 3.90 8.76
CA THR A 38 -0.17 5.17 9.08
C THR A 38 1.02 4.96 10.03
N ARG A 39 0.87 4.11 11.05
CA ARG A 39 1.96 3.78 11.97
C ARG A 39 3.10 3.04 11.27
N VAL A 40 2.79 2.17 10.32
CA VAL A 40 3.78 1.51 9.46
C VAL A 40 4.53 2.55 8.65
N CYS A 41 3.82 3.40 7.90
CA CYS A 41 4.42 4.46 7.08
C CYS A 41 5.33 5.39 7.89
N ASN A 42 4.90 5.82 9.09
CA ASN A 42 5.70 6.68 9.96
C ASN A 42 6.98 5.99 10.45
N LYS A 43 6.90 4.69 10.81
CA LYS A 43 8.09 3.91 11.21
C LYS A 43 9.08 3.73 10.07
N LEU A 44 8.58 3.51 8.85
CA LEU A 44 9.43 3.42 7.66
C LEU A 44 10.02 4.78 7.31
N GLY A 45 9.29 5.87 7.57
CA GLY A 45 9.71 7.26 7.31
C GLY A 45 10.98 7.69 8.02
N VAL A 46 11.27 7.10 9.18
CA VAL A 46 12.54 7.33 9.92
C VAL A 46 13.77 7.01 9.06
N PHE A 47 13.66 6.06 8.13
CA PHE A 47 14.74 5.68 7.22
C PHE A 47 14.85 6.59 5.98
N GLY A 48 13.78 7.30 5.63
CA GLY A 48 13.76 8.20 4.46
C GLY A 48 14.07 9.66 4.77
N ASP A 49 13.82 10.11 6.01
CA ASP A 49 14.02 11.51 6.44
C ASP A 49 15.49 11.84 6.77
N SER A 50 16.34 10.83 6.95
CA SER A 50 17.75 10.99 7.33
C SER A 50 18.66 11.53 6.22
N GLY A 51 18.11 11.93 5.06
CA GLY A 51 18.89 12.34 3.89
C GLY A 51 19.70 11.19 3.26
N ASP A 52 19.40 9.96 3.69
CA ASP A 52 20.07 8.74 3.25
C ASP A 52 19.62 8.38 1.84
N ARG A 53 20.40 8.82 0.85
CA ARG A 53 20.16 8.54 -0.57
C ARG A 53 20.21 7.04 -0.91
N ASP A 54 20.71 6.22 0.01
CA ASP A 54 20.87 4.78 -0.17
C ASP A 54 19.60 3.99 0.19
N THR A 55 18.63 4.59 0.90
CA THR A 55 17.34 3.93 1.18
C THR A 55 16.37 4.17 0.03
N THR A 56 16.30 3.23 -0.91
CA THR A 56 15.53 3.42 -2.16
C THR A 56 14.19 2.70 -2.21
N GLY A 57 13.92 1.71 -1.35
CA GLY A 57 12.70 0.92 -1.47
C GLY A 57 12.17 0.24 -0.21
N VAL A 58 10.84 0.09 -0.18
CA VAL A 58 10.07 -0.71 0.78
C VAL A 58 9.60 -1.97 0.05
N VAL A 59 9.97 -3.13 0.57
CA VAL A 59 9.41 -4.41 0.15
C VAL A 59 8.14 -4.66 0.95
N ILE A 60 7.01 -4.81 0.25
CA ILE A 60 5.74 -5.25 0.83
C ILE A 60 5.52 -6.68 0.38
N SER A 61 5.43 -7.59 1.34
CA SER A 61 5.18 -9.00 1.04
C SER A 61 4.01 -9.58 1.83
N LEU A 62 3.18 -10.39 1.18
CA LEU A 62 1.95 -10.96 1.72
C LEU A 62 1.99 -12.48 1.63
N ASP A 63 1.71 -13.10 2.77
CA ASP A 63 1.36 -14.51 2.86
C ASP A 63 -0.03 -14.69 3.52
N LYS A 64 -0.41 -15.93 3.80
CA LYS A 64 -1.74 -16.27 4.34
C LYS A 64 -2.00 -15.72 5.75
N GLU A 65 -0.94 -15.39 6.49
CA GLU A 65 -0.98 -15.03 7.91
C GLU A 65 -0.69 -13.55 8.17
N HIS A 66 0.20 -12.93 7.38
CA HIS A 66 0.63 -11.57 7.60
C HIS A 66 1.04 -10.82 6.33
N VAL A 67 0.95 -9.49 6.42
CA VAL A 67 1.69 -8.59 5.54
C VAL A 67 2.95 -8.12 6.26
N ARG A 68 4.07 -8.19 5.55
CA ARG A 68 5.39 -7.73 5.97
C ARG A 68 5.76 -6.47 5.19
N PHE A 69 6.23 -5.46 5.92
CA PHE A 69 6.85 -4.26 5.39
C PHE A 69 8.31 -4.26 5.76
N PHE A 70 9.19 -4.19 4.78
CA PHE A 70 10.62 -4.23 4.97
C PHE A 70 11.30 -3.08 4.26
N THR A 71 12.22 -2.40 4.93
CA THR A 71 13.11 -1.41 4.32
C THR A 71 14.52 -1.61 4.86
N GLN A 72 15.50 -1.30 4.02
CA GLN A 72 16.91 -1.32 4.39
C GLN A 72 17.54 0.01 3.98
N GLY A 73 18.24 0.62 4.93
CA GLY A 73 19.01 1.84 4.74
C GLY A 73 20.40 1.73 5.36
N LYS A 74 21.18 2.80 5.25
CA LYS A 74 22.52 2.88 5.84
C LYS A 74 22.51 2.74 7.35
N ALA A 75 21.45 3.23 8.00
CA ALA A 75 21.26 3.13 9.45
C ALA A 75 20.86 1.72 9.93
N GLY A 76 20.52 0.80 9.02
CA GLY A 76 20.10 -0.56 9.34
C GLY A 76 18.84 -1.00 8.61
N THR A 77 18.18 -2.03 9.13
CA THR A 77 16.95 -2.59 8.56
C THR A 77 15.75 -2.34 9.47
N SER A 78 14.56 -2.24 8.87
CA SER A 78 13.29 -2.24 9.59
C SER A 78 12.35 -3.24 8.97
N THR A 79 11.77 -4.09 9.81
CA THR A 79 10.77 -5.09 9.42
C THR A 79 9.56 -4.93 10.32
N ILE A 80 8.37 -4.82 9.72
CA ILE A 80 7.11 -4.68 10.44
C ILE A 80 6.14 -5.73 9.91
N TYR A 81 5.57 -6.53 10.82
CA TYR A 81 4.56 -7.54 10.50
C TYR A 81 3.18 -7.06 10.97
N CYS A 82 2.19 -7.18 10.09
CA CYS A 82 0.79 -7.02 10.43
C CYS A 82 0.06 -8.34 10.21
N TYR A 83 -0.27 -9.00 11.32
CA TYR A 83 -0.98 -10.27 11.30
C TYR A 83 -2.46 -10.10 10.96
N ARG A 84 -2.98 -11.09 10.21
CA ARG A 84 -4.40 -11.31 10.00
C ARG A 84 -5.10 -11.45 11.33
N THR A 85 -6.20 -10.71 11.49
CA THR A 85 -6.99 -10.70 12.73
C THR A 85 -8.30 -11.45 12.48
N LYS A 86 -8.67 -12.37 13.38
CA LYS A 86 -10.01 -12.96 13.41
C LYS A 86 -10.93 -12.00 14.17
N THR A 87 -12.16 -11.81 13.69
CA THR A 87 -13.20 -10.88 14.18
C THR A 87 -13.72 -11.22 15.58
N VAL A 88 -12.84 -11.33 16.57
CA VAL A 88 -13.18 -11.64 17.97
C VAL A 88 -13.42 -10.36 18.78
N ASP A 89 -12.83 -9.23 18.36
CA ASP A 89 -12.93 -7.96 19.06
C ASP A 89 -13.73 -6.95 18.23
N LYS A 90 -14.99 -6.72 18.60
CA LYS A 90 -15.94 -5.85 17.86
C LYS A 90 -15.55 -4.36 17.86
N THR A 91 -14.52 -3.99 18.63
CA THR A 91 -14.13 -2.59 18.83
C THR A 91 -13.11 -2.07 17.80
N LYS A 92 -12.47 -2.96 17.03
CA LYS A 92 -11.45 -2.59 16.04
C LYS A 92 -11.70 -3.30 14.72
N GLU A 93 -11.54 -2.58 13.63
CA GLU A 93 -11.62 -3.17 12.30
C GLU A 93 -10.49 -4.22 12.11
N PRO A 94 -10.81 -5.39 11.54
CA PRO A 94 -9.85 -6.47 11.42
C PRO A 94 -8.81 -6.22 10.31
N THR A 95 -7.64 -6.84 10.42
CA THR A 95 -6.76 -7.04 9.27
C THR A 95 -7.19 -8.31 8.53
N LEU A 96 -7.69 -8.18 7.31
CA LEU A 96 -8.10 -9.28 6.44
C LEU A 96 -7.07 -9.48 5.33
N ILE A 97 -6.76 -10.73 5.02
CA ILE A 97 -5.83 -11.09 3.94
C ILE A 97 -6.51 -12.15 3.08
N GLU A 98 -6.54 -11.88 1.78
CA GLU A 98 -7.07 -12.74 0.73
C GLU A 98 -5.97 -13.00 -0.30
N MET A 99 -5.72 -14.27 -0.63
CA MET A 99 -4.71 -14.66 -1.60
C MET A 99 -5.32 -15.61 -2.62
N LYS A 100 -4.97 -15.41 -3.89
CA LYS A 100 -5.39 -16.31 -4.98
C LYS A 100 -4.46 -17.51 -5.18
N LYS A 101 -3.22 -17.40 -4.71
CA LYS A 101 -2.20 -18.45 -4.80
C LYS A 101 -1.64 -18.73 -3.42
N GLU A 102 -1.03 -19.90 -3.25
CA GLU A 102 -0.41 -20.27 -1.98
C GLU A 102 0.97 -19.62 -1.78
N GLU A 103 1.64 -19.23 -2.87
CA GLU A 103 2.92 -18.52 -2.82
C GLU A 103 2.76 -17.08 -2.32
N GLU A 104 3.78 -16.64 -1.58
CA GLU A 104 3.96 -15.26 -1.14
C GLU A 104 4.03 -14.30 -2.34
N VAL A 105 3.33 -13.17 -2.23
CA VAL A 105 3.42 -12.08 -3.22
C VAL A 105 4.27 -10.98 -2.62
N SER A 106 5.38 -10.62 -3.28
CA SER A 106 6.33 -9.62 -2.80
C SER A 106 6.62 -8.60 -3.89
N LEU A 107 6.48 -7.31 -3.57
CA LEU A 107 6.73 -6.19 -4.48
C LEU A 107 7.52 -5.08 -3.76
N THR A 108 8.35 -4.36 -4.51
CA THR A 108 9.16 -3.25 -3.99
C THR A 108 8.60 -1.91 -4.47
N PHE A 109 8.53 -0.94 -3.57
CA PHE A 109 7.97 0.40 -3.80
C PHE A 109 8.94 1.49 -3.36
N ASP A 110 8.90 2.68 -3.98
CA ASP A 110 9.65 3.85 -3.48
C ASP A 110 9.19 4.21 -2.06
N LEU A 111 10.14 4.37 -1.14
CA LEU A 111 9.85 4.66 0.27
C LEU A 111 9.05 5.97 0.44
N ARG A 112 9.37 7.02 -0.32
CA ARG A 112 8.67 8.31 -0.24
C ARG A 112 7.23 8.17 -0.71
N TYR A 113 7.00 7.30 -1.69
CA TYR A 113 5.65 6.98 -2.13
C TYR A 113 4.84 6.34 -1.00
N ILE A 114 5.37 5.28 -0.37
CA ILE A 114 4.71 4.61 0.77
C ILE A 114 4.45 5.57 1.94
N ILE A 115 5.39 6.46 2.24
CA ILE A 115 5.21 7.49 3.28
C ILE A 115 4.07 8.45 2.92
N SER A 116 3.93 8.82 1.63
CA SER A 116 2.89 9.76 1.19
C SER A 116 1.47 9.23 1.44
N LEU A 117 1.28 7.91 1.40
CA LEU A 117 -0.01 7.25 1.66
C LEU A 117 -0.51 7.44 3.10
N SER A 118 0.37 7.72 4.06
CA SER A 118 -0.01 8.04 5.45
C SER A 118 -0.92 9.28 5.54
N LYS A 119 -0.74 10.24 4.62
CA LYS A 119 -1.54 11.47 4.56
C LYS A 119 -2.97 11.18 4.11
N VAL A 120 -3.12 10.22 3.20
CA VAL A 120 -4.43 9.79 2.67
C VAL A 120 -5.14 8.89 3.67
N SER A 121 -4.38 8.10 4.43
CA SER A 121 -4.92 7.24 5.51
C SER A 121 -5.69 8.01 6.58
N ALA A 122 -5.50 9.34 6.70
CA ALA A 122 -6.29 10.18 7.60
C ALA A 122 -7.75 10.38 7.15
N LEU A 123 -8.10 10.00 5.92
CA LEU A 123 -9.40 10.27 5.31
C LEU A 123 -10.34 9.05 5.26
N SER A 124 -9.87 7.87 5.68
CA SER A 124 -10.62 6.61 5.64
C SER A 124 -10.26 5.75 6.85
N ASP A 125 -11.18 4.94 7.33
CA ASP A 125 -10.93 4.02 8.45
C ASP A 125 -10.12 2.79 8.04
N GLN A 126 -10.19 2.39 6.76
CA GLN A 126 -9.44 1.28 6.20
C GLN A 126 -8.62 1.67 4.98
N VAL A 127 -7.55 0.92 4.76
CA VAL A 127 -6.82 0.85 3.49
C VAL A 127 -6.97 -0.56 2.91
N THR A 128 -7.24 -0.65 1.62
CA THR A 128 -7.18 -1.90 0.85
C THR A 128 -5.97 -1.84 -0.07
N ILE A 129 -5.04 -2.80 0.08
CA ILE A 129 -3.85 -2.91 -0.76
C ILE A 129 -4.00 -4.14 -1.64
N CYS A 130 -4.02 -3.93 -2.96
CA CYS A 130 -4.20 -4.98 -3.94
C CYS A 130 -2.91 -5.17 -4.75
N LEU A 131 -2.25 -6.31 -4.57
CA LEU A 131 -0.95 -6.62 -5.20
C LEU A 131 -1.16 -7.47 -6.45
N SER A 132 -0.48 -7.11 -7.53
CA SER A 132 -0.47 -7.86 -8.77
C SER A 132 0.92 -7.82 -9.39
N SER A 133 1.30 -8.89 -10.10
CA SER A 133 2.50 -8.90 -10.94
C SER A 133 2.22 -8.49 -12.39
N LYS A 134 0.94 -8.30 -12.75
CA LYS A 134 0.48 -7.99 -14.11
C LYS A 134 -0.21 -6.63 -14.23
N GLN A 135 -0.62 -6.06 -13.10
CA GLN A 135 -1.30 -4.78 -13.02
C GLN A 135 -0.62 -3.89 -11.97
N PRO A 136 -0.79 -2.56 -12.08
CA PRO A 136 -0.48 -1.61 -11.01
C PRO A 136 -0.98 -2.09 -9.64
N THR A 137 -0.18 -1.91 -8.59
CA THR A 137 -0.68 -2.12 -7.23
C THR A 137 -1.68 -1.04 -6.91
N MET A 138 -2.79 -1.38 -6.27
CA MET A 138 -3.82 -0.41 -5.89
C MET A 138 -3.82 -0.21 -4.38
N PHE A 139 -3.89 1.05 -3.93
CA PHE A 139 -4.17 1.43 -2.55
C PHE A 139 -5.50 2.19 -2.50
N GLU A 140 -6.55 1.54 -2.06
CA GLU A 140 -7.92 2.08 -2.02
C GLU A 140 -8.29 2.55 -0.62
N TYR A 141 -8.91 3.74 -0.55
CA TYR A 141 -9.44 4.36 0.66
C TYR A 141 -10.93 4.71 0.45
N LYS A 142 -11.81 4.26 1.35
CA LYS A 142 -13.24 4.55 1.28
C LYS A 142 -13.55 5.78 2.13
N ILE A 143 -13.93 6.89 1.49
CA ILE A 143 -14.20 8.16 2.17
C ILE A 143 -15.70 8.39 2.22
N ALA A 144 -16.26 8.60 3.41
CA ALA A 144 -17.71 8.60 3.65
C ALA A 144 -18.48 9.73 2.93
N ASP A 145 -17.88 10.92 2.78
CA ASP A 145 -18.60 12.14 2.36
C ASP A 145 -18.35 12.59 0.90
N ILE A 146 -17.47 11.93 0.15
CA ILE A 146 -17.07 12.39 -1.21
C ILE A 146 -17.03 11.27 -2.27
N GLY A 147 -17.34 10.03 -1.89
CA GLY A 147 -17.28 8.86 -2.77
C GLY A 147 -16.01 8.02 -2.58
N LEU A 148 -15.84 7.01 -3.44
CA LEU A 148 -14.69 6.10 -3.40
C LEU A 148 -13.43 6.80 -3.93
N HIS A 149 -12.37 6.91 -3.12
CA HIS A 149 -11.07 7.39 -3.58
C HIS A 149 -10.10 6.22 -3.77
N GLN A 150 -9.90 5.85 -5.04
CA GLN A 150 -8.90 4.85 -5.44
C GLN A 150 -7.60 5.58 -5.75
N ILE A 151 -6.50 5.20 -5.08
CA ILE A 151 -5.15 5.61 -5.48
C ILE A 151 -4.51 4.42 -6.18
N LEU A 152 -4.38 4.52 -7.50
CA LEU A 152 -3.68 3.53 -8.32
C LEU A 152 -2.19 3.85 -8.31
N CYS A 153 -1.36 2.85 -8.02
CA CYS A 153 0.09 2.97 -8.02
C CYS A 153 0.64 2.16 -9.18
N ASP A 154 1.09 2.85 -10.23
CA ASP A 154 1.75 2.16 -11.33
C ASP A 154 3.08 1.56 -10.86
N PHE A 155 3.28 0.30 -11.21
CA PHE A 155 4.53 -0.41 -10.96
C PHE A 155 5.44 -0.13 -12.16
N LYS A 156 6.41 0.79 -11.99
CA LYS A 156 7.58 0.80 -12.88
C LYS A 156 8.64 -0.08 -12.24
N GLY A 157 8.81 -1.27 -12.84
CA GLY A 157 9.76 -2.29 -12.42
C GLY A 157 11.21 -1.86 -12.47
#